data_AF-A0A7J5DP81-F1
#
_entry.id   AF-A0A7J5DP81-F1
#
_cell.length_a   1.000
_cell.length_b   1.000
_cell.length_c   1.000
_cell.angle_alpha   90.00
_cell.angle_beta   90.00
_cell.angle_gamma   90.00
#
_symmetry.space_group_name_H-M   'P 1'
#
loop_
_entity.id
_entity.type
_entity.pdbx_description
1 polymer ?
#
loop_
_entity_poly.entity_id
_entity_poly.type
_entity_poly.pdbx_seq_one_letter_code
_entity_poly.pdbx_strand_id
1 'polypeptide(L)'
;MNTFTSGTARAALRVFLLLATLLTLAAPPAARASTAAAPFKVLALYSGTWDAAHIDFDKEADDWFPRQAAANGFTYTASTDWNLLSNGGVNAYQVVLFLDDLPQTAAQRAGFEQYMRGGGAWMGFHVSAFTTDAASWPWYHDQFLGSGNFRSNTWGPTSAVLKVEDRTHPATRNLPATFTSAVSEWYSWSNDLRQNPDIRILASVDPSSFPLGTDPNQSWYSGYYPILWTNTEGSRNTPETCRRDQPRRRAAGSRSATCRATASTPGRA
;
A
#
# COMPACT_ATOMS: atom_id res chain seq x y z
N MET A 1 18.64 16.67 84.44
CA MET A 1 18.31 17.30 83.14
C MET A 1 18.94 16.44 82.05
N ASN A 2 18.18 15.53 81.44
CA ASN A 2 18.68 14.68 80.34
C ASN A 2 18.08 15.17 79.02
N THR A 3 18.93 15.70 78.16
CA THR A 3 18.64 16.09 76.79
C THR A 3 18.74 14.86 75.89
N PHE A 4 17.59 14.33 75.43
CA PHE A 4 17.57 13.30 74.40
C PHE A 4 17.81 13.91 73.00
N THR A 5 18.72 13.29 72.27
CA THR A 5 19.32 13.72 71.01
C THR A 5 18.37 13.55 69.82
N SER A 6 18.18 14.62 69.05
CA SER A 6 17.27 14.73 67.89
C SER A 6 17.87 14.27 66.54
N GLY A 7 18.99 13.54 66.58
CA GLY A 7 19.76 13.18 65.38
C GLY A 7 19.19 12.01 64.56
N THR A 8 18.53 11.05 65.22
CA THR A 8 18.08 9.79 64.61
C THR A 8 16.87 9.98 63.69
N ALA A 9 15.95 10.87 64.04
CA ALA A 9 14.75 11.14 63.24
C ALA A 9 15.06 11.80 61.87
N ARG A 10 16.07 12.68 61.81
CA ARG A 10 16.49 13.35 60.56
C ARG A 10 17.23 12.41 59.61
N ALA A 11 17.97 11.44 60.15
CA ALA A 11 18.64 10.42 59.34
C ALA A 11 17.63 9.44 58.73
N ALA A 12 16.64 8.99 59.52
CA ALA A 12 15.58 8.10 59.04
C ALA A 12 14.74 8.73 57.92
N LEU A 13 14.41 10.03 58.03
CA LEU A 13 13.64 10.75 57.01
C LEU A 13 14.43 10.91 55.69
N ARG A 14 15.75 11.12 55.75
CA ARG A 14 16.62 11.20 54.56
C ARG A 14 16.79 9.86 53.87
N VAL A 15 16.88 8.77 54.63
CA VAL A 15 16.93 7.40 54.08
C VAL A 15 15.59 7.04 53.42
N PHE A 16 14.46 7.41 54.03
CA PHE A 16 13.14 7.22 53.42
C PHE A 16 12.95 8.02 52.13
N LEU A 17 13.41 9.27 52.08
CA LEU A 17 13.37 10.10 50.86
C LEU A 17 14.28 9.53 49.75
N LEU A 18 15.48 9.03 50.11
CA LEU A 18 16.40 8.38 49.16
C LEU A 18 15.84 7.06 48.61
N LEU A 19 15.23 6.21 49.45
CA LEU A 19 14.56 5.01 48.99
C LEU A 19 13.34 5.33 48.11
N ALA A 20 12.55 6.35 48.45
CA ALA A 20 11.41 6.77 47.64
C ALA A 20 11.85 7.29 46.25
N THR A 21 12.97 8.02 46.16
CA THR A 21 13.54 8.43 44.86
C THR A 21 14.10 7.26 44.05
N LEU A 22 14.75 6.28 44.70
CA LEU A 22 15.28 5.09 44.03
C LEU A 22 14.18 4.16 43.50
N LEU A 23 13.01 4.09 44.15
CA LEU A 23 11.87 3.33 43.63
C LEU A 23 11.22 3.98 42.39
N THR A 24 11.34 5.30 42.18
CA THR A 24 10.80 5.95 40.97
C THR A 24 11.66 5.77 39.72
N LEU A 25 12.96 5.45 39.86
CA LEU A 25 13.86 5.19 38.74
C LEU A 25 13.82 3.73 38.22
N ALA A 26 13.14 2.82 38.94
CA ALA A 26 13.04 1.41 38.57
C ALA A 26 11.72 1.03 37.89
N ALA A 27 10.86 2.01 37.57
CA ALA A 27 9.64 1.74 36.81
C ALA A 27 10.03 1.39 35.36
N PRO A 28 9.76 0.15 34.87
CA PRO A 28 9.98 -0.16 33.47
C PRO A 28 9.17 0.81 32.61
N PRO A 29 9.71 1.27 31.46
CA PRO A 29 8.92 2.10 30.55
C PRO A 29 7.62 1.37 30.26
N ALA A 30 6.49 2.03 30.50
CA ALA A 30 5.19 1.47 30.16
C ALA A 30 5.26 0.98 28.72
N ALA A 31 5.09 -0.33 28.54
CA ALA A 31 5.03 -0.93 27.21
C ALA A 31 3.96 -0.14 26.45
N ARG A 32 4.37 0.60 25.41
CA ARG A 32 3.41 1.19 24.48
C ARG A 32 2.67 0.02 23.87
N ALA A 33 1.48 -0.25 24.38
CA ALA A 33 0.54 -1.13 23.70
C ALA A 33 0.43 -0.56 22.27
N SER A 34 0.88 -1.35 21.29
CA SER A 34 0.61 -1.05 19.90
C SER A 34 -0.90 -0.94 19.80
N THR A 35 -1.43 0.27 19.62
CA THR A 35 -2.84 0.43 19.31
C THR A 35 -3.06 -0.30 18.00
N ALA A 36 -3.66 -1.47 18.08
CA ALA A 36 -4.09 -2.21 16.89
C ALA A 36 -4.82 -1.25 15.97
N ALA A 37 -4.47 -1.27 14.69
CA ALA A 37 -5.13 -0.43 13.69
C ALA A 37 -6.65 -0.69 13.75
N ALA A 38 -7.45 0.34 13.52
CA ALA A 38 -8.88 0.15 13.42
C ALA A 38 -9.17 -0.85 12.29
N PRO A 39 -10.05 -1.84 12.49
CA PRO A 39 -10.37 -2.79 11.44
C PRO A 39 -10.85 -2.08 10.18
N PHE A 40 -10.27 -2.46 9.04
CA PHE A 40 -10.66 -1.97 7.72
C PHE A 40 -11.00 -3.14 6.81
N LYS A 41 -11.69 -2.85 5.70
CA LYS A 41 -12.17 -3.85 4.76
C LYS A 41 -11.42 -3.77 3.44
N VAL A 42 -11.01 -4.93 2.94
CA VAL A 42 -10.33 -5.14 1.67
C VAL A 42 -11.23 -5.96 0.76
N LEU A 43 -11.44 -5.50 -0.47
CA LEU A 43 -12.07 -6.25 -1.55
C LEU A 43 -11.00 -6.61 -2.57
N ALA A 44 -10.86 -7.87 -2.92
CA ALA A 44 -10.08 -8.31 -4.08
C ALA A 44 -11.02 -8.62 -5.25
N LEU A 45 -10.68 -8.08 -6.42
CA LEU A 45 -11.30 -8.39 -7.69
C LEU A 45 -10.30 -9.16 -8.57
N TYR A 46 -10.81 -10.21 -9.23
CA TYR A 46 -10.10 -11.03 -10.18
C TYR A 46 -11.10 -11.68 -11.14
N SER A 47 -10.65 -12.20 -12.28
CA SER A 47 -11.50 -12.99 -13.18
C SER A 47 -11.21 -14.47 -13.06
N GLY A 48 -9.93 -14.85 -13.05
CA GLY A 48 -9.51 -16.25 -12.91
C GLY A 48 -9.95 -17.13 -14.10
N THR A 49 -9.88 -16.62 -15.33
CA THR A 49 -10.52 -17.28 -16.50
C THR A 49 -9.59 -17.77 -17.61
N TRP A 50 -8.46 -17.09 -17.90
CA TRP A 50 -7.76 -17.30 -19.18
C TRP A 50 -6.40 -17.99 -19.06
N ASP A 51 -5.52 -17.45 -18.22
CA ASP A 51 -4.15 -17.93 -18.07
C ASP A 51 -4.00 -18.75 -16.78
N ALA A 52 -3.38 -19.92 -16.89
CA ALA A 52 -3.23 -20.84 -15.76
C ALA A 52 -2.34 -20.26 -14.65
N ALA A 53 -1.30 -19.50 -14.99
CA ALA A 53 -0.41 -18.90 -14.01
C ALA A 53 -1.09 -17.74 -13.26
N HIS A 54 -1.92 -16.95 -13.95
CA HIS A 54 -2.74 -15.91 -13.30
C HIS A 54 -3.77 -16.55 -12.35
N ILE A 55 -4.44 -17.61 -12.79
CA ILE A 55 -5.39 -18.36 -11.96
C ILE A 55 -4.71 -18.94 -10.71
N ASP A 56 -3.48 -19.45 -10.84
CA ASP A 56 -2.73 -19.97 -9.71
C ASP A 56 -2.30 -18.84 -8.75
N PHE A 57 -1.91 -17.67 -9.26
CA PHE A 57 -1.68 -16.48 -8.44
C PHE A 57 -2.94 -16.06 -7.65
N ASP A 58 -4.10 -16.04 -8.29
CA ASP A 58 -5.38 -15.71 -7.63
C ASP A 58 -5.66 -16.67 -6.46
N LYS A 59 -5.46 -17.98 -6.66
CA LYS A 59 -5.63 -18.99 -5.60
C LYS A 59 -4.66 -18.78 -4.44
N GLU A 60 -3.39 -18.51 -4.74
CA GLU A 60 -2.37 -18.27 -3.71
C GLU A 60 -2.67 -16.99 -2.92
N ALA A 61 -3.10 -15.93 -3.61
CA ALA A 61 -3.53 -14.68 -2.99
C ALA A 61 -4.76 -14.89 -2.10
N ASP A 62 -5.76 -15.62 -2.59
CA ASP A 62 -7.01 -15.93 -1.85
C ASP A 62 -6.78 -16.86 -0.65
N ASP A 63 -5.67 -17.60 -0.59
CA ASP A 63 -5.26 -18.33 0.62
C ASP A 63 -4.41 -17.46 1.56
N TRP A 64 -3.55 -16.58 1.02
CA TRP A 64 -2.63 -15.78 1.82
C TRP A 64 -3.32 -14.59 2.50
N PHE A 65 -4.12 -13.81 1.77
CA PHE A 65 -4.73 -12.58 2.29
C PHE A 65 -5.66 -12.80 3.49
N PRO A 66 -6.52 -13.83 3.54
CA PRO A 66 -7.34 -14.10 4.73
C PRO A 66 -6.48 -14.37 5.99
N ARG A 67 -5.36 -15.09 5.83
CA ARG A 67 -4.43 -15.36 6.95
C ARG A 67 -3.79 -14.06 7.44
N GLN A 68 -3.40 -13.18 6.53
CA GLN A 68 -2.90 -11.85 6.92
C GLN A 68 -3.96 -10.94 7.49
N ALA A 69 -5.20 -11.02 6.99
CA ALA A 69 -6.34 -10.27 7.49
C ALA A 69 -6.57 -10.59 8.97
N ALA A 70 -6.59 -11.88 9.32
CA ALA A 70 -6.70 -12.35 10.69
C ALA A 70 -5.53 -11.90 11.58
N ALA A 71 -4.30 -11.95 11.06
CA ALA A 71 -3.10 -11.59 11.81
C ALA A 71 -2.93 -10.07 12.03
N ASN A 72 -3.43 -9.24 11.10
CA ASN A 72 -3.17 -7.80 11.07
C ASN A 72 -4.42 -6.93 11.29
N GLY A 73 -5.58 -7.55 11.56
CA GLY A 73 -6.78 -6.83 11.97
C GLY A 73 -7.50 -6.12 10.82
N PHE A 74 -7.66 -6.78 9.67
CA PHE A 74 -8.55 -6.33 8.58
C PHE A 74 -9.46 -7.47 8.14
N THR A 75 -10.47 -7.18 7.32
CA THR A 75 -11.29 -8.22 6.66
C THR A 75 -10.98 -8.29 5.18
N TYR A 76 -10.98 -9.48 4.63
CA TYR A 76 -10.76 -9.74 3.22
C TYR A 76 -12.04 -10.32 2.59
N THR A 77 -12.41 -9.83 1.42
CA THR A 77 -13.48 -10.38 0.58
C THR A 77 -12.93 -10.51 -0.82
N ALA A 78 -13.02 -11.70 -1.40
CA ALA A 78 -12.68 -11.93 -2.80
C ALA A 78 -13.97 -11.98 -3.63
N SER A 79 -13.94 -11.48 -4.86
CA SER A 79 -15.09 -11.49 -5.76
C SER A 79 -14.66 -11.46 -7.22
N THR A 80 -15.38 -12.20 -8.04
CA THR A 80 -15.29 -12.11 -9.50
C THR A 80 -16.32 -11.15 -10.10
N ASP A 81 -17.14 -10.50 -9.27
CA ASP A 81 -18.15 -9.53 -9.72
C ASP A 81 -17.55 -8.12 -9.88
N TRP A 82 -16.98 -7.87 -11.05
CA TRP A 82 -16.47 -6.55 -11.41
C TRP A 82 -17.57 -5.46 -11.48
N ASN A 83 -18.86 -5.80 -11.49
CA ASN A 83 -19.93 -4.79 -11.43
C ASN A 83 -20.01 -4.07 -10.08
N LEU A 84 -19.32 -4.57 -9.05
CA LEU A 84 -19.13 -3.84 -7.79
C LEU A 84 -18.49 -2.47 -8.01
N LEU A 85 -17.70 -2.30 -9.08
CA LEU A 85 -17.14 -0.99 -9.45
C LEU A 85 -18.22 -0.07 -9.99
N SER A 86 -19.08 -0.54 -10.89
CA SER A 86 -20.07 0.29 -11.57
C SER A 86 -21.30 0.61 -10.70
N ASN A 87 -21.69 -0.30 -9.81
CA ASN A 87 -22.84 -0.10 -8.91
C ASN A 87 -22.48 0.56 -7.57
N GLY A 88 -21.20 0.88 -7.35
CA GLY A 88 -20.70 1.51 -6.13
C GLY A 88 -20.52 0.57 -4.94
N GLY A 89 -20.66 -0.75 -5.12
CA GLY A 89 -20.41 -1.76 -4.07
C GLY A 89 -19.01 -1.68 -3.48
N VAL A 90 -18.01 -1.26 -4.26
CA VAL A 90 -16.64 -1.02 -3.79
C VAL A 90 -16.52 0.04 -2.69
N ASN A 91 -17.49 0.96 -2.57
CA ASN A 91 -17.46 2.02 -1.56
C ASN A 91 -17.63 1.51 -0.12
N ALA A 92 -18.01 0.25 0.07
CA ALA A 92 -18.04 -0.41 1.38
C ALA A 92 -16.63 -0.78 1.89
N TYR A 93 -15.61 -0.70 1.03
CA TYR A 93 -14.24 -1.15 1.29
C TYR A 93 -13.27 0.05 1.34
N GLN A 94 -12.23 -0.06 2.16
CA GLN A 94 -11.18 0.95 2.27
C GLN A 94 -10.05 0.71 1.27
N VAL A 95 -9.83 -0.56 0.90
CA VAL A 95 -8.83 -0.97 -0.07
C VAL A 95 -9.49 -1.89 -1.10
N VAL A 96 -9.23 -1.65 -2.37
CA VAL A 96 -9.59 -2.54 -3.48
C VAL A 96 -8.30 -3.11 -4.08
N LEU A 97 -8.20 -4.42 -4.19
CA LEU A 97 -7.12 -5.11 -4.88
C LEU A 97 -7.59 -5.55 -6.26
N PHE A 98 -6.75 -5.41 -7.28
CA PHE A 98 -6.92 -6.12 -8.54
C PHE A 98 -5.83 -7.20 -8.60
N LEU A 99 -6.20 -8.45 -8.31
CA LEU A 99 -5.25 -9.57 -8.31
C LEU A 99 -4.94 -10.03 -9.74
N ASP A 100 -5.97 -10.01 -10.57
CA ASP A 100 -5.95 -10.29 -11.99
C ASP A 100 -6.86 -9.26 -12.68
N ASP A 101 -6.65 -9.03 -13.97
CA ASP A 101 -7.42 -8.11 -14.81
C ASP A 101 -7.55 -6.65 -14.30
N LEU A 102 -8.32 -5.86 -15.07
CA LEU A 102 -8.67 -4.48 -14.83
C LEU A 102 -10.11 -4.19 -15.34
N PRO A 103 -10.70 -3.02 -15.04
CA PRO A 103 -12.06 -2.68 -15.45
C PRO A 103 -12.30 -2.76 -16.96
N GLN A 104 -13.25 -3.61 -17.37
CA GLN A 104 -13.48 -3.96 -18.79
C GLN A 104 -14.52 -3.07 -19.49
N THR A 105 -15.51 -2.56 -18.74
CA THR A 105 -16.56 -1.71 -19.30
C THR A 105 -16.40 -0.24 -18.91
N ALA A 106 -16.92 0.68 -19.72
CA ALA A 106 -16.90 2.11 -19.41
C ALA A 106 -17.53 2.44 -18.04
N ALA A 107 -18.57 1.70 -17.63
CA ALA A 107 -19.20 1.87 -16.33
C ALA A 107 -18.28 1.43 -15.17
N GLN A 108 -17.58 0.31 -15.32
CA GLN A 108 -16.61 -0.15 -14.31
C GLN A 108 -15.42 0.82 -14.22
N ARG A 109 -14.92 1.30 -15.36
CA ARG A 109 -13.86 2.32 -15.44
C ARG A 109 -14.24 3.60 -14.70
N ALA A 110 -15.42 4.14 -15.01
CA ALA A 110 -15.94 5.34 -14.35
C ALA A 110 -16.17 5.13 -12.84
N GLY A 111 -16.67 3.95 -12.45
CA GLY A 111 -16.85 3.59 -11.04
C GLY A 111 -15.54 3.51 -10.26
N PHE A 112 -14.50 2.92 -10.86
CA PHE A 112 -13.16 2.87 -10.27
C PHE A 112 -12.54 4.27 -10.12
N GLU A 113 -12.66 5.11 -11.15
CA GLU A 113 -12.25 6.52 -11.09
C GLU A 113 -12.90 7.26 -9.93
N GLN A 114 -14.21 7.09 -9.75
CA GLN A 114 -14.96 7.70 -8.66
C GLN A 114 -14.50 7.19 -7.29
N TYR A 115 -14.26 5.87 -7.16
CA TYR A 115 -13.73 5.27 -5.93
C TYR A 115 -12.37 5.88 -5.54
N MET A 116 -11.43 5.98 -6.49
CA MET A 116 -10.12 6.57 -6.23
C MET A 116 -10.21 8.07 -5.93
N ARG A 117 -11.03 8.83 -6.66
CA ARG A 117 -11.28 10.26 -6.38
C ARG A 117 -12.00 10.47 -5.04
N GLY A 118 -12.75 9.48 -4.57
CA GLY A 118 -13.40 9.45 -3.26
C GLY A 118 -12.47 9.17 -2.08
N GLY A 119 -11.17 8.94 -2.33
CA GLY A 119 -10.17 8.65 -1.30
C GLY A 119 -10.08 7.16 -0.95
N GLY A 120 -10.58 6.28 -1.82
CA GLY A 120 -10.30 4.85 -1.75
C GLY A 120 -8.81 4.54 -1.97
N ALA A 121 -8.34 3.42 -1.43
CA ALA A 121 -7.01 2.91 -1.69
C ALA A 121 -7.03 1.73 -2.66
N TRP A 122 -5.95 1.56 -3.42
CA TRP A 122 -5.83 0.50 -4.40
C TRP A 122 -4.44 -0.12 -4.40
N MET A 123 -4.39 -1.41 -4.73
CA MET A 123 -3.17 -2.15 -5.03
C MET A 123 -3.47 -3.14 -6.15
N GLY A 124 -2.79 -2.98 -7.29
CA GLY A 124 -2.90 -3.89 -8.41
C GLY A 124 -1.67 -4.74 -8.60
N PHE A 125 -1.90 -5.89 -9.20
CA PHE A 125 -0.88 -6.86 -9.53
C PHE A 125 -0.83 -7.08 -11.04
N HIS A 126 0.40 -7.23 -11.55
CA HIS A 126 0.69 -7.77 -12.87
C HIS A 126 -0.18 -7.22 -14.01
N VAL A 127 -1.08 -8.03 -14.59
CA VAL A 127 -1.91 -7.68 -15.74
C VAL A 127 -2.89 -6.54 -15.48
N SER A 128 -3.18 -6.20 -14.22
CA SER A 128 -4.02 -5.05 -13.89
C SER A 128 -3.48 -3.72 -14.41
N ALA A 129 -2.19 -3.65 -14.75
CA ALA A 129 -1.56 -2.49 -15.39
C ALA A 129 -1.38 -2.64 -16.91
N PHE A 130 -1.66 -3.81 -17.49
CA PHE A 130 -1.43 -4.11 -18.90
C PHE A 130 -2.38 -3.33 -19.82
N THR A 131 -1.82 -2.76 -20.89
CA THR A 131 -2.56 -2.27 -22.06
C THR A 131 -1.61 -2.12 -23.24
N THR A 132 -2.11 -2.28 -24.45
CA THR A 132 -1.43 -1.87 -25.69
C THR A 132 -2.00 -0.57 -26.28
N ASP A 133 -3.05 -0.02 -25.65
CA ASP A 133 -3.69 1.24 -26.02
C ASP A 133 -4.05 2.07 -24.77
N ALA A 134 -3.04 2.69 -24.18
CA ALA A 134 -3.17 3.60 -23.05
C ALA A 134 -4.09 4.79 -23.36
N ALA A 135 -4.17 5.22 -24.63
CA ALA A 135 -5.02 6.31 -25.06
C ALA A 135 -6.52 5.98 -24.94
N SER A 136 -6.90 4.70 -24.90
CA SER A 136 -8.28 4.27 -24.64
C SER A 136 -8.76 4.55 -23.21
N TRP A 137 -7.83 4.72 -22.26
CA TRP A 137 -8.13 5.12 -20.89
C TRP A 137 -6.95 5.88 -20.23
N PRO A 138 -6.68 7.11 -20.68
CA PRO A 138 -5.46 7.85 -20.30
C PRO A 138 -5.39 8.14 -18.79
N TRP A 139 -6.54 8.35 -18.15
CA TRP A 139 -6.58 8.55 -16.70
C TRP A 139 -5.97 7.35 -15.96
N TYR A 140 -6.24 6.11 -16.37
CA TYR A 140 -5.74 4.94 -15.66
C TYR A 140 -4.26 4.69 -15.97
N HIS A 141 -3.88 4.67 -17.25
CA HIS A 141 -2.53 4.25 -17.65
C HIS A 141 -1.49 5.38 -17.59
N ASP A 142 -1.84 6.60 -17.99
CA ASP A 142 -0.88 7.71 -18.04
C ASP A 142 -0.87 8.54 -16.76
N GLN A 143 -2.04 8.78 -16.14
CA GLN A 143 -2.12 9.61 -14.94
C GLN A 143 -2.01 8.77 -13.67
N PHE A 144 -2.90 7.80 -13.49
CA PHE A 144 -3.01 7.02 -12.24
C PHE A 144 -1.83 6.07 -12.03
N LEU A 145 -1.53 5.21 -13.03
CA LEU A 145 -0.38 4.31 -12.97
C LEU A 145 0.93 5.00 -13.37
N GLY A 146 0.88 5.91 -14.33
CA GLY A 146 2.08 6.57 -14.90
C GLY A 146 2.83 5.73 -15.93
N SER A 147 2.44 4.48 -16.15
CA SER A 147 3.15 3.49 -16.98
C SER A 147 3.02 3.73 -18.48
N GLY A 148 1.88 4.26 -18.92
CA GLY A 148 1.51 4.23 -20.35
C GLY A 148 1.29 2.80 -20.83
N ASN A 149 1.76 2.49 -22.04
CA ASN A 149 1.59 1.18 -22.66
C ASN A 149 2.56 0.15 -22.09
N PHE A 150 2.14 -1.11 -22.16
CA PHE A 150 3.06 -2.24 -22.15
C PHE A 150 4.09 -2.08 -23.28
N ARG A 151 5.36 -2.29 -22.95
CA ARG A 151 6.48 -2.18 -23.90
C ARG A 151 7.10 -3.53 -24.23
N SER A 152 7.37 -4.35 -23.22
CA SER A 152 7.91 -5.70 -23.38
C SER A 152 7.80 -6.49 -22.08
N ASN A 153 8.00 -7.80 -22.19
CA ASN A 153 8.07 -8.73 -21.07
C ASN A 153 9.32 -9.61 -21.15
N THR A 154 9.62 -10.30 -20.06
CA THR A 154 10.48 -11.50 -20.08
C THR A 154 9.63 -12.76 -20.17
N TRP A 155 10.01 -13.76 -20.96
CA TRP A 155 9.31 -15.04 -21.07
C TRP A 155 10.15 -16.22 -20.59
N GLY A 156 9.44 -17.29 -20.20
CA GLY A 156 9.97 -18.30 -19.29
C GLY A 156 10.08 -17.71 -17.89
N PRO A 157 8.95 -17.62 -17.14
CA PRO A 157 8.90 -17.02 -15.82
C PRO A 157 10.07 -17.47 -14.94
N THR A 158 10.74 -16.51 -14.32
CA THR A 158 11.94 -16.73 -13.51
C THR A 158 11.97 -15.77 -12.33
N SER A 159 12.61 -16.20 -11.25
CA SER A 159 12.91 -15.30 -10.13
C SER A 159 13.92 -14.23 -10.57
N ALA A 160 13.80 -13.05 -9.96
CA ALA A 160 14.75 -11.95 -10.13
C ALA A 160 15.28 -11.53 -8.76
N VAL A 161 16.52 -11.05 -8.72
CA VAL A 161 16.99 -10.22 -7.60
C VAL A 161 16.40 -8.83 -7.81
N LEU A 162 15.67 -8.35 -6.80
CA LEU A 162 15.06 -7.03 -6.81
C LEU A 162 15.86 -6.11 -5.88
N LYS A 163 16.11 -4.90 -6.36
CA LYS A 163 16.72 -3.82 -5.59
C LYS A 163 15.62 -2.98 -4.96
N VAL A 164 15.72 -2.75 -3.65
CA VAL A 164 14.84 -1.81 -2.95
C VAL A 164 15.38 -0.40 -3.14
N GLU A 165 14.70 0.39 -3.98
CA GLU A 165 15.13 1.73 -4.36
C GLU A 165 14.96 2.75 -3.24
N ASP A 166 13.98 2.50 -2.39
CA ASP A 166 13.67 3.40 -1.29
C ASP A 166 13.28 2.61 -0.05
N ARG A 167 14.17 2.63 0.94
CA ARG A 167 14.00 1.94 2.22
C ARG A 167 13.44 2.84 3.32
N THR A 168 12.97 4.05 2.97
CA THR A 168 12.29 4.94 3.91
C THR A 168 10.76 4.79 3.82
N HIS A 169 10.24 4.25 2.71
CA HIS A 169 8.81 4.07 2.52
C HIS A 169 8.25 2.98 3.47
N PRO A 170 7.04 3.16 4.04
CA PRO A 170 6.47 2.19 4.97
C PRO A 170 6.39 0.76 4.44
N ALA A 171 6.14 0.56 3.14
CA ALA A 171 6.03 -0.75 2.51
C ALA A 171 7.38 -1.50 2.37
N THR A 172 8.51 -0.79 2.42
CA THR A 172 9.84 -1.33 2.07
C THR A 172 10.89 -1.11 3.16
N ARG A 173 10.60 -0.32 4.20
CA ARG A 173 11.56 -0.01 5.28
C ARG A 173 12.15 -1.20 6.03
N ASN A 174 11.39 -2.30 6.08
CA ASN A 174 11.81 -3.53 6.74
C ASN A 174 12.40 -4.56 5.76
N LEU A 175 12.49 -4.23 4.47
CA LEU A 175 13.11 -5.10 3.48
C LEU A 175 14.65 -4.90 3.48
N PRO A 176 15.41 -5.96 3.13
CA PRO A 176 16.83 -5.82 2.82
C PRO A 176 17.07 -4.89 1.61
N ALA A 177 18.33 -4.54 1.35
CA ALA A 177 18.66 -3.71 0.18
C ALA A 177 18.32 -4.41 -1.15
N THR A 178 18.47 -5.73 -1.19
CA THR A 178 18.04 -6.60 -2.28
C THR A 178 17.36 -7.84 -1.73
N PHE A 179 16.43 -8.41 -2.50
CA PHE A 179 15.78 -9.68 -2.18
C PHE A 179 15.44 -10.45 -3.45
N THR A 180 15.35 -11.78 -3.36
CA THR A 180 14.94 -12.62 -4.49
C THR A 180 13.42 -12.76 -4.50
N SER A 181 12.80 -12.54 -5.65
CA SER A 181 11.37 -12.73 -5.85
C SER A 181 11.00 -14.20 -6.08
N ALA A 182 9.71 -14.50 -5.93
CA ALA A 182 9.14 -15.71 -6.53
C ALA A 182 9.27 -15.65 -8.07
N VAL A 183 9.04 -16.80 -8.70
CA VAL A 183 9.02 -16.92 -10.16
C VAL A 183 7.91 -16.04 -10.73
N SER A 184 8.24 -15.21 -11.72
CA SER A 184 7.26 -14.35 -12.39
C SER A 184 7.67 -14.09 -13.83
N GLU A 185 6.68 -13.72 -14.64
CA GLU A 185 6.88 -12.91 -15.82
C GLU A 185 7.13 -11.45 -15.39
N TRP A 186 7.99 -10.70 -16.08
CA TRP A 186 8.31 -9.31 -15.73
C TRP A 186 7.92 -8.37 -16.85
N TYR A 187 7.25 -7.25 -16.54
CA TYR A 187 6.79 -6.25 -17.51
C TYR A 187 7.60 -4.97 -17.50
N SER A 188 7.74 -4.36 -18.68
CA SER A 188 8.26 -3.03 -18.86
C SER A 188 7.23 -2.13 -19.55
N TRP A 189 7.38 -0.83 -19.35
CA TRP A 189 6.39 0.17 -19.73
C TRP A 189 6.98 1.18 -20.72
N SER A 190 6.11 1.84 -21.50
CA SER A 190 6.54 2.84 -22.49
C SER A 190 7.05 4.11 -21.81
N ASN A 191 6.46 4.50 -20.69
CA ASN A 191 6.86 5.70 -19.96
C ASN A 191 8.02 5.39 -19.02
N ASP A 192 9.01 6.29 -18.97
CA ASP A 192 10.05 6.25 -17.95
C ASP A 192 9.50 6.81 -16.64
N LEU A 193 9.12 5.93 -15.72
CA LEU A 193 8.53 6.30 -14.43
C LEU A 193 9.39 7.26 -13.60
N ARG A 194 10.72 7.31 -13.85
CA ARG A 194 11.63 8.23 -13.15
C ARG A 194 11.40 9.69 -13.54
N GLN A 195 10.76 9.95 -14.68
CA GLN A 195 10.49 11.29 -15.18
C GLN A 195 9.20 11.88 -14.60
N ASN A 196 8.37 11.06 -13.94
CA ASN A 196 7.15 11.53 -13.30
C ASN A 196 7.41 11.85 -11.81
N PRO A 197 7.36 13.14 -11.39
CA PRO A 197 7.65 13.55 -10.01
C PRO A 197 6.60 13.12 -8.98
N ASP A 198 5.45 12.62 -9.42
CA ASP A 198 4.43 12.05 -8.55
C ASP A 198 4.65 10.55 -8.32
N ILE A 199 5.47 9.89 -9.14
CA ILE A 199 5.81 8.48 -8.99
C ILE A 199 7.01 8.31 -8.07
N ARG A 200 6.85 7.42 -7.09
CA ARG A 200 7.91 6.96 -6.20
C ARG A 200 8.16 5.49 -6.46
N ILE A 201 9.32 5.18 -7.03
CA ILE A 201 9.75 3.80 -7.29
C ILE A 201 10.24 3.19 -5.98
N LEU A 202 9.71 2.02 -5.64
CA LEU A 202 10.00 1.31 -4.39
C LEU A 202 10.94 0.12 -4.61
N ALA A 203 10.80 -0.57 -5.74
CA ALA A 203 11.73 -1.62 -6.15
C ALA A 203 11.87 -1.70 -7.68
N SER A 204 13.05 -2.17 -8.11
CA SER A 204 13.41 -2.41 -9.50
C SER A 204 14.15 -3.74 -9.65
N VAL A 205 14.28 -4.25 -10.87
CA VAL A 205 15.15 -5.39 -11.17
C VAL A 205 16.60 -4.99 -10.92
N ASP A 206 17.30 -5.75 -10.07
CA ASP A 206 18.72 -5.57 -9.84
C ASP A 206 19.53 -6.02 -11.06
N PRO A 207 20.58 -5.28 -11.48
CA PRO A 207 21.40 -5.64 -12.64
C PRO A 207 22.04 -7.03 -12.60
N SER A 208 22.22 -7.62 -11.41
CA SER A 208 22.70 -9.01 -11.26
C SER A 208 21.74 -10.06 -11.80
N SER A 209 20.48 -9.70 -12.08
CA SER A 209 19.49 -10.61 -12.64
C SER A 209 19.59 -10.77 -14.16
N PHE A 210 20.44 -10.00 -14.84
CA PHE A 210 20.57 -10.09 -16.30
C PHE A 210 21.56 -11.18 -16.72
N PRO A 211 21.24 -11.97 -17.77
CA PRO A 211 19.99 -11.95 -18.53
C PRO A 211 18.80 -12.48 -17.71
N LEU A 212 17.65 -11.81 -17.82
CA LEU A 212 16.40 -12.18 -17.15
C LEU A 212 15.39 -12.67 -18.18
N GLY A 213 14.79 -13.83 -17.93
CA GLY A 213 14.02 -14.59 -18.91
C GLY A 213 14.85 -15.75 -19.48
N THR A 214 14.16 -16.77 -19.99
CA THR A 214 14.79 -17.95 -20.63
C THR A 214 14.45 -18.07 -22.11
N ASP A 215 13.47 -17.32 -22.61
CA ASP A 215 13.19 -17.19 -24.04
C ASP A 215 14.11 -16.13 -24.68
N PRO A 216 14.94 -16.47 -25.68
CA PRO A 216 15.86 -15.52 -26.32
C PRO A 216 15.19 -14.30 -26.96
N ASN A 217 13.93 -14.40 -27.39
CA ASN A 217 13.19 -13.30 -28.01
C ASN A 217 12.48 -12.41 -26.99
N GLN A 218 12.37 -12.88 -25.75
CA GLN A 218 11.72 -12.21 -24.64
C GLN A 218 12.60 -12.33 -23.39
N SER A 219 13.85 -11.88 -23.51
CA SER A 219 14.78 -11.75 -22.38
C SER A 219 15.31 -10.34 -22.29
N TRP A 220 15.55 -9.88 -21.07
CA TRP A 220 16.20 -8.60 -20.83
C TRP A 220 17.68 -8.82 -20.52
N TYR A 221 18.55 -8.12 -21.23
CA TYR A 221 20.02 -8.25 -21.07
C TYR A 221 20.65 -7.08 -20.33
N SER A 222 19.94 -5.96 -20.23
CA SER A 222 20.30 -4.79 -19.46
C SER A 222 19.09 -3.86 -19.35
N GLY A 223 19.20 -2.82 -18.53
CA GLY A 223 18.22 -1.75 -18.44
C GLY A 223 17.85 -1.43 -17.00
N TYR A 224 16.82 -0.60 -16.86
CA TYR A 224 16.25 -0.20 -15.59
C TYR A 224 14.75 -0.50 -15.63
N TYR A 225 14.32 -1.46 -14.82
CA TYR A 225 12.93 -1.95 -14.83
C TYR A 225 12.33 -1.78 -13.44
N PRO A 226 11.58 -0.69 -13.19
CA PRO A 226 10.79 -0.55 -11.96
C PRO A 226 9.64 -1.55 -11.98
N ILE A 227 9.48 -2.30 -10.89
CA ILE A 227 8.47 -3.37 -10.76
C ILE A 227 7.50 -3.11 -9.60
N LEU A 228 7.85 -2.20 -8.70
CA LEU A 228 7.00 -1.75 -7.60
C LEU A 228 7.12 -0.25 -7.46
N TRP A 229 5.99 0.46 -7.55
CA TRP A 229 5.94 1.92 -7.39
C TRP A 229 4.62 2.36 -6.79
N THR A 230 4.56 3.62 -6.37
CA THR A 230 3.33 4.26 -5.91
C THR A 230 3.20 5.65 -6.56
N ASN A 231 1.97 6.04 -6.90
CA ASN A 231 1.66 7.39 -7.35
C ASN A 231 1.15 8.24 -6.17
N THR A 232 1.83 9.35 -5.92
CA THR A 232 1.57 10.24 -4.79
C THR A 232 0.61 11.38 -5.13
N GLU A 233 0.18 11.55 -6.37
CA GLU A 233 -0.74 12.63 -6.80
C GLU A 233 -2.04 12.62 -5.98
N GLY A 234 -2.71 11.47 -5.87
CA GLY A 234 -3.93 11.33 -5.08
C GLY A 234 -3.72 11.64 -3.59
N SER A 235 -2.53 11.32 -3.06
CA SER A 235 -2.19 11.67 -1.69
C SER A 235 -2.10 13.19 -1.50
N ARG A 236 -1.55 13.96 -2.46
CA ARG A 236 -1.39 15.42 -2.39
C ARG A 236 -2.72 16.16 -2.53
N ASN A 237 -3.63 15.65 -3.33
CA ASN A 237 -4.95 16.24 -3.57
C ASN A 237 -6.02 15.87 -2.51
N THR A 238 -5.68 14.98 -1.58
CA THR A 238 -6.55 14.67 -0.44
C THR A 238 -6.42 15.80 0.61
N PRO A 239 -7.51 16.53 0.96
CA PRO A 239 -7.46 17.58 1.98
C PRO A 239 -6.85 17.06 3.28
N GLU A 240 -6.06 17.88 3.98
CA GLU A 240 -5.34 17.49 5.19
C GLU A 240 -6.29 16.94 6.29
N THR A 241 -7.55 17.38 6.28
CA THR A 241 -8.64 16.86 7.10
C THR A 241 -8.96 15.39 6.81
N CYS A 242 -9.03 14.98 5.54
CA CYS A 242 -9.20 13.56 5.16
C CYS A 242 -7.96 12.71 5.49
N ARG A 243 -6.74 13.26 5.35
CA ARG A 243 -5.50 12.55 5.77
C ARG A 243 -5.47 12.26 7.27
N ARG A 244 -6.00 13.17 8.10
CA ARG A 244 -6.04 13.03 9.57
C ARG A 244 -7.23 12.22 10.09
N ASP A 245 -8.30 12.08 9.29
CA ASP A 245 -9.52 11.33 9.66
C ASP A 245 -9.49 9.84 9.30
N GLN A 246 -8.58 9.39 8.44
CA GLN A 246 -8.43 7.95 8.11
C GLN A 246 -8.20 7.06 9.36
N PRO A 247 -7.51 7.50 10.45
CA PRO A 247 -7.50 6.77 11.72
C PRO A 247 -8.45 7.35 12.79
N ARG A 248 -9.15 8.48 12.54
CA ARG A 248 -9.97 9.22 13.52
C ARG A 248 -11.46 9.27 13.20
N ARG A 249 -12.02 8.28 12.49
CA ARG A 249 -13.47 7.94 12.58
C ARG A 249 -13.84 7.35 13.95
N ARG A 250 -13.32 7.96 15.02
CA ARG A 250 -13.50 7.59 16.42
C ARG A 250 -14.52 8.56 17.02
N ALA A 251 -15.59 8.00 17.57
CA ALA A 251 -16.41 8.61 18.62
C ALA A 251 -17.30 9.82 18.23
N ALA A 252 -18.22 9.66 17.29
CA ALA A 252 -19.49 10.39 17.33
C ALA A 252 -20.54 9.69 16.44
N GLY A 253 -21.52 9.05 17.06
CA GLY A 253 -22.73 8.64 16.34
C GLY A 253 -23.54 9.90 15.98
N SER A 254 -23.41 10.41 14.74
CA SER A 254 -24.41 11.24 14.05
C SER A 254 -23.82 11.94 12.81
N ARG A 255 -24.52 11.73 11.68
CA ARG A 255 -24.57 12.50 10.42
C ARG A 255 -23.38 12.37 9.46
N SER A 256 -23.74 11.85 8.28
CA SER A 256 -22.97 11.80 7.05
C SER A 256 -22.25 13.14 6.80
N ALA A 257 -20.93 13.17 6.98
CA ALA A 257 -20.09 14.21 6.38
C ALA A 257 -19.80 13.76 4.94
N THR A 258 -20.66 14.16 4.02
CA THR A 258 -20.40 14.04 2.59
C THR A 258 -19.13 14.85 2.29
N CYS A 259 -18.01 14.17 2.00
CA CYS A 259 -16.83 14.82 1.43
C CYS A 259 -17.20 15.35 0.04
N ARG A 260 -17.72 16.58 -0.01
CA ARG A 260 -17.98 17.26 -1.28
C ARG A 260 -16.66 17.85 -1.75
N ALA A 261 -16.01 17.21 -2.72
CA ALA A 261 -14.96 17.85 -3.49
C ALA A 261 -15.59 19.08 -4.17
N THR A 262 -15.28 20.29 -3.70
CA THR A 262 -15.63 21.50 -4.44
C THR A 262 -14.69 21.57 -5.62
N ALA A 263 -15.14 21.14 -6.79
CA ALA A 263 -14.48 21.45 -8.05
C ALA A 263 -14.47 22.98 -8.20
N SER A 264 -13.29 23.60 -8.12
CA SER A 264 -13.10 24.99 -8.53
C SER A 264 -13.28 25.06 -10.04
N THR A 265 -14.36 25.70 -10.48
CA THR A 265 -14.56 26.05 -11.90
C THR A 265 -13.43 26.98 -12.34
N PRO A 266 -12.78 26.78 -13.51
CA PRO A 266 -11.85 27.77 -14.04
C PRO A 266 -12.63 29.04 -14.37
N GLY A 267 -12.27 30.14 -13.73
CA GLY A 267 -12.78 31.46 -14.07
C GLY A 267 -12.45 31.82 -15.51
N ARG A 268 -13.44 32.33 -16.22
CA ARG A 268 -13.24 33.05 -17.48
C ARG A 268 -12.27 34.22 -17.26
N ALA A 269 -11.24 34.29 -18.09
CA ALA A 269 -10.64 35.52 -18.58
C ALA A 269 -10.22 35.26 -20.04
#